data_AF-A0A3N4VX41-F1
#
_entry.id   AF-A0A3N4VX41-F1
#
_cell.length_a   1.000
_cell.length_b   1.000
_cell.length_c   1.000
_cell.angle_alpha   90.00
_cell.angle_beta   90.00
_cell.angle_gamma   90.00
#
_symmetry.space_group_name_H-M   'P 1'
#
loop_
_entity.id
_entity.type
_entity.pdbx_description
1 polymer ?
#
loop_
_entity_poly.entity_id
_entity_poly.type
_entity_poly.pdbx_seq_one_letter_code
_entity_poly.pdbx_strand_id
1 'polypeptide(L)'
;MESHPASRAASRAAALLLVTCWAPAAWAQNADIVSGSIATCNVKGNVAVTLPLLGTFDYPLPCVNRTERTAAGIDDRSVTGDVDLSVTPMLDVAHLKAPHGRAGYTEAPRSSSREGLTEVEEFDAVQGLLAANGVRGALRCSCSSETRRVECRASTRIAALLINGQPVSLPENVPLNHTLPIVGGSVRVKLPLLGHVVDVPVQGSAVLNEVVVTGSGTTQGTVEHNPVRLTLAGGVNVAGVGLVGVKIDVIDHSTWETTYSAAYPVAVEPSAPEDWL
;
A
#
# COMPACT_ATOMS: atom_id res chain seq x y z
N MET A 1 -42.81 -86.19 -11.75
CA MET A 1 -43.54 -86.11 -10.46
C MET A 1 -42.48 -86.03 -9.38
N GLU A 2 -42.68 -85.13 -8.40
CA GLU A 2 -41.77 -84.79 -7.28
C GLU A 2 -40.50 -84.00 -7.71
N SER A 3 -40.05 -82.94 -7.04
CA SER A 3 -40.56 -82.07 -5.96
C SER A 3 -39.60 -80.84 -5.90
N HIS A 4 -40.15 -79.64 -5.65
CA HIS A 4 -39.37 -78.44 -5.27
C HIS A 4 -38.85 -78.58 -3.82
N PRO A 5 -37.74 -77.92 -3.41
CA PRO A 5 -37.84 -76.56 -2.88
C PRO A 5 -36.64 -75.63 -3.14
N ALA A 6 -36.92 -74.35 -2.83
CA ALA A 6 -36.09 -73.16 -2.99
C ALA A 6 -34.88 -73.07 -2.05
N SER A 7 -33.89 -72.27 -2.44
CA SER A 7 -33.18 -71.40 -1.47
C SER A 7 -32.69 -70.10 -2.13
N ARG A 8 -32.96 -69.00 -1.43
CA ARG A 8 -32.49 -67.63 -1.70
C ARG A 8 -31.10 -67.46 -1.08
N ALA A 9 -30.22 -66.71 -1.74
CA ALA A 9 -29.24 -65.79 -1.12
C ALA A 9 -28.42 -65.18 -2.27
N ALA A 10 -28.64 -63.92 -2.63
CA ALA A 10 -28.06 -62.72 -2.01
C ALA A 10 -26.71 -62.33 -2.63
N SER A 11 -26.69 -61.08 -3.11
CA SER A 11 -25.54 -60.18 -3.07
C SER A 11 -24.38 -60.47 -4.04
N ARG A 12 -24.20 -59.57 -5.02
CA ARG A 12 -23.21 -58.48 -4.91
C ARG A 12 -23.23 -57.64 -6.19
N ALA A 13 -23.91 -56.49 -6.12
CA ALA A 13 -23.58 -55.36 -6.95
C ALA A 13 -22.16 -54.91 -6.57
N ALA A 14 -21.19 -55.18 -7.42
CA ALA A 14 -19.87 -54.58 -7.29
C ALA A 14 -19.96 -53.13 -7.79
N ALA A 15 -20.23 -52.22 -6.85
CA ALA A 15 -20.17 -50.79 -7.08
C ALA A 15 -18.75 -50.41 -7.52
N LEU A 16 -18.67 -49.83 -8.71
CA LEU A 16 -17.47 -49.23 -9.27
C LEU A 16 -17.11 -48.01 -8.40
N LEU A 17 -16.14 -48.14 -7.51
CA LEU A 17 -15.55 -47.04 -6.75
C LEU A 17 -14.58 -46.27 -7.66
N LEU A 18 -15.13 -45.34 -8.46
CA LEU A 18 -14.36 -44.26 -9.08
C LEU A 18 -14.00 -43.26 -7.97
N VAL A 19 -12.93 -43.56 -7.23
CA VAL A 19 -12.22 -42.54 -6.44
C VAL A 19 -11.44 -41.71 -7.46
N THR A 20 -12.07 -40.64 -7.96
CA THR A 20 -11.32 -39.55 -8.57
C THR A 20 -10.46 -38.96 -7.46
N CYS A 21 -9.19 -39.36 -7.41
CA CYS A 21 -8.18 -38.67 -6.62
C CYS A 21 -8.14 -37.22 -7.10
N TRP A 22 -8.81 -36.32 -6.40
CA TRP A 22 -8.46 -34.91 -6.38
C TRP A 22 -7.09 -34.85 -5.71
N ALA A 23 -6.03 -35.11 -6.47
CA ALA A 23 -4.72 -34.70 -6.05
C ALA A 23 -4.79 -33.17 -5.93
N PRO A 24 -4.52 -32.57 -4.75
CA PRO A 24 -4.33 -31.13 -4.71
C PRO A 24 -3.27 -30.81 -5.75
N ALA A 25 -3.55 -29.82 -6.61
CA ALA A 25 -2.56 -29.34 -7.57
C ALA A 25 -1.25 -29.19 -6.80
N ALA A 26 -0.17 -29.83 -7.26
CA ALA A 26 1.14 -29.54 -6.72
C ALA A 26 1.42 -28.08 -7.08
N TRP A 27 1.38 -27.19 -6.10
CA TRP A 27 1.73 -25.78 -6.32
C TRP A 27 3.18 -25.83 -6.81
N ALA A 28 3.40 -25.48 -8.07
CA ALA A 28 4.71 -25.48 -8.66
C ALA A 28 5.52 -24.36 -7.99
N GLN A 29 6.22 -24.70 -6.91
CA GLN A 29 7.08 -23.77 -6.20
C GLN A 29 8.17 -23.30 -7.17
N ASN A 30 8.32 -21.98 -7.30
CA ASN A 30 9.48 -21.43 -7.97
C ASN A 30 10.71 -21.71 -7.09
N ALA A 31 11.60 -22.59 -7.53
CA ALA A 31 12.75 -23.05 -6.75
C ALA A 31 13.68 -21.92 -6.28
N ASP A 32 13.57 -20.73 -6.89
CA ASP A 32 14.41 -19.58 -6.59
C ASP A 32 13.77 -18.55 -5.64
N ILE A 33 12.47 -18.66 -5.37
CA ILE A 33 11.75 -17.74 -4.46
C ILE A 33 11.45 -18.47 -3.17
N VAL A 34 12.12 -18.04 -2.09
CA VAL A 34 11.98 -18.63 -0.75
C VAL A 34 10.70 -18.12 -0.08
N SER A 35 10.44 -16.83 -0.20
CA SER A 35 9.25 -16.19 0.35
C SER A 35 8.95 -14.88 -0.36
N GLY A 36 7.73 -14.40 -0.18
CA GLY A 36 7.23 -13.24 -0.87
C GLY A 36 6.02 -12.64 -0.21
N SER A 37 5.93 -11.31 -0.22
CA SER A 37 4.73 -10.60 0.21
C SER A 37 4.42 -9.46 -0.75
N ILE A 38 3.15 -9.08 -0.75
CA ILE A 38 2.65 -7.81 -1.26
C ILE A 38 1.66 -7.28 -0.23
N ALA A 39 1.84 -6.03 0.18
CA ALA A 39 0.96 -5.35 1.10
C ALA A 39 0.60 -3.98 0.52
N THR A 40 -0.63 -3.55 0.72
CA THR A 40 -1.07 -2.20 0.36
C THR A 40 -1.73 -1.50 1.52
N CYS A 41 -1.74 -0.18 1.46
CA CYS A 41 -2.19 0.70 2.50
C CYS A 41 -2.59 2.05 1.89
N ASN A 42 -3.87 2.41 1.93
CA ASN A 42 -4.33 3.68 1.31
C ASN A 42 -3.74 4.91 2.01
N VAL A 43 -3.47 4.81 3.31
CA VAL A 43 -2.71 5.84 4.04
C VAL A 43 -2.02 5.25 5.27
N LYS A 44 -0.78 5.67 5.53
CA LYS A 44 -0.04 5.52 6.78
C LYS A 44 0.89 6.73 6.97
N GLY A 45 1.55 6.83 8.11
CA GLY A 45 2.48 7.93 8.32
C GLY A 45 2.87 8.17 9.76
N ASN A 46 3.38 9.38 10.02
CA ASN A 46 3.75 9.83 11.35
C ASN A 46 3.64 11.35 11.46
N VAL A 47 3.18 11.82 12.60
CA VAL A 47 3.26 13.22 13.00
C VAL A 47 4.22 13.30 14.18
N ALA A 48 5.28 14.07 14.05
CA ALA A 48 6.21 14.36 15.12
C ALA A 48 6.04 15.81 15.58
N VAL A 49 5.88 16.01 16.88
CA VAL A 49 5.83 17.35 17.49
C VAL A 49 7.01 17.51 18.44
N THR A 50 7.80 18.54 18.20
CA THR A 50 8.93 18.91 19.05
C THR A 50 8.51 20.06 19.95
N LEU A 51 8.63 19.85 21.26
CA LEU A 51 8.40 20.86 22.27
C LEU A 51 9.73 21.22 22.95
N PRO A 52 9.97 22.50 23.23
CA PRO A 52 11.16 22.92 23.94
C PRO A 52 11.14 22.31 25.35
N LEU A 53 12.30 21.84 25.82
CA LEU A 53 12.51 21.16 27.11
C LEU A 53 11.88 19.77 27.28
N LEU A 54 10.91 19.39 26.44
CA LEU A 54 10.20 18.10 26.54
C LEU A 54 10.61 17.09 25.45
N GLY A 55 11.26 17.55 24.39
CA GLY A 55 11.74 16.71 23.30
C GLY A 55 10.73 16.52 22.18
N THR A 56 10.95 15.48 21.37
CA THR A 56 10.09 15.12 20.23
C THR A 56 9.16 13.97 20.61
N PHE A 57 7.89 14.11 20.25
CA PHE A 57 6.85 13.11 20.45
C PHE A 57 6.36 12.65 19.08
N ASP A 58 6.40 11.34 18.84
CA ASP A 58 5.94 10.71 17.61
C ASP A 58 4.53 10.15 17.78
N TYR A 59 3.68 10.45 16.82
CA TYR A 59 2.29 10.01 16.74
C TYR A 59 2.10 9.26 15.42
N PRO A 60 2.26 7.92 15.43
CA PRO A 60 2.13 7.13 14.22
C PRO A 60 0.68 7.12 13.73
N LEU A 61 0.52 7.23 12.41
CA LEU A 61 -0.76 7.02 11.75
C LEU A 61 -0.84 5.55 11.32
N PRO A 62 -1.83 4.79 11.82
CA PRO A 62 -1.96 3.39 11.47
C PRO A 62 -2.29 3.24 9.98
N CYS A 63 -1.99 2.06 9.44
CA CYS A 63 -2.35 1.75 8.08
C CYS A 63 -3.87 1.61 7.90
N VAL A 64 -4.46 2.41 7.02
CA VAL A 64 -5.87 2.33 6.66
C VAL A 64 -6.08 1.35 5.50
N ASN A 65 -7.13 0.55 5.63
CA ASN A 65 -7.59 -0.39 4.61
C ASN A 65 -6.48 -1.32 4.09
N ARG A 66 -5.68 -1.87 5.02
CA ARG A 66 -4.58 -2.78 4.70
C ARG A 66 -5.09 -4.01 3.95
N THR A 67 -4.45 -4.34 2.83
CA THR A 67 -4.54 -5.65 2.20
C THR A 67 -3.17 -6.30 2.13
N GLU A 68 -3.12 -7.63 2.21
CA GLU A 68 -1.86 -8.34 2.20
C GLU A 68 -1.98 -9.77 1.67
N ARG A 69 -0.96 -10.21 0.92
CA ARG A 69 -0.80 -11.60 0.51
C ARG A 69 0.65 -12.03 0.64
N THR A 70 0.84 -13.20 1.27
CA THR A 70 2.13 -13.90 1.36
C THR A 70 2.16 -15.20 0.55
N ALA A 71 1.04 -15.56 -0.07
CA ALA A 71 0.87 -16.73 -0.91
C ALA A 71 -0.19 -16.46 -1.99
N ALA A 72 -0.32 -17.37 -2.96
CA ALA A 72 -1.21 -17.20 -4.10
C ALA A 72 -2.66 -16.91 -3.69
N GLY A 73 -3.29 -15.92 -4.34
CA GLY A 73 -4.64 -15.45 -4.04
C GLY A 73 -4.78 -13.93 -4.17
N ILE A 74 -5.97 -13.42 -3.85
CA ILE A 74 -6.33 -12.00 -3.92
C ILE A 74 -6.97 -11.58 -2.60
N ASP A 75 -6.39 -10.61 -1.88
CA ASP A 75 -7.02 -9.89 -0.76
C ASP A 75 -7.52 -8.57 -1.33
N ASP A 76 -8.81 -8.28 -1.16
CA ASP A 76 -9.49 -7.16 -1.78
C ASP A 76 -10.46 -6.58 -0.76
N ARG A 77 -10.32 -5.28 -0.48
CA ARG A 77 -11.09 -4.58 0.55
C ARG A 77 -11.47 -3.19 0.10
N SER A 78 -12.74 -2.87 0.32
CA SER A 78 -13.28 -1.53 0.19
C SER A 78 -13.94 -1.11 1.50
N VAL A 79 -13.78 0.15 1.88
CA VAL A 79 -14.58 0.77 2.93
C VAL A 79 -15.66 1.61 2.25
N THR A 80 -16.92 1.36 2.60
CA THR A 80 -18.03 2.20 2.13
C THR A 80 -18.12 3.44 3.03
N GLY A 81 -17.71 4.60 2.53
CA GLY A 81 -17.77 5.88 3.25
C GLY A 81 -16.40 6.44 3.61
N ASP A 82 -16.40 7.35 4.57
CA ASP A 82 -15.26 8.21 4.86
C ASP A 82 -14.43 7.67 6.03
N VAL A 83 -13.11 7.84 5.95
CA VAL A 83 -12.15 7.48 6.99
C VAL A 83 -11.34 8.71 7.37
N ASP A 84 -11.57 9.20 8.58
CA ASP A 84 -10.82 10.31 9.19
C ASP A 84 -9.69 9.80 10.08
N LEU A 85 -8.48 10.32 9.86
CA LEU A 85 -7.32 10.09 10.70
C LEU A 85 -6.93 11.37 11.44
N SER A 86 -6.92 11.27 12.76
CA SER A 86 -6.48 12.33 13.67
C SER A 86 -5.52 11.76 14.71
N VAL A 87 -4.60 12.59 15.21
CA VAL A 87 -3.70 12.26 16.32
C VAL A 87 -3.73 13.38 17.36
N THR A 88 -3.37 13.09 18.62
CA THR A 88 -3.51 14.07 19.71
C THR A 88 -2.33 15.04 19.82
N PRO A 89 -1.84 15.56 18.69
CA PRO A 89 -1.80 17.02 18.64
C PRO A 89 -2.40 17.64 17.37
N MET A 90 -2.88 16.85 16.41
CA MET A 90 -3.37 17.36 15.13
C MET A 90 -4.64 16.62 14.68
N LEU A 91 -5.71 17.39 14.49
CA LEU A 91 -6.93 16.90 13.83
C LEU A 91 -6.76 16.94 12.32
N ASP A 92 -7.54 16.11 11.63
CA ASP A 92 -7.67 16.06 10.17
C ASP A 92 -6.32 15.87 9.47
N VAL A 93 -5.54 14.89 9.94
CA VAL A 93 -4.23 14.57 9.36
C VAL A 93 -4.38 13.92 8.01
N ALA A 94 -5.38 13.05 7.86
CA ALA A 94 -5.81 12.54 6.58
C ALA A 94 -7.32 12.25 6.62
N HIS A 95 -7.98 12.46 5.50
CA HIS A 95 -9.36 12.05 5.25
C HIS A 95 -9.40 11.30 3.92
N LEU A 96 -10.06 10.16 3.91
CA LEU A 96 -10.16 9.29 2.74
C LEU A 96 -11.62 8.93 2.50
N LYS A 97 -12.10 9.19 1.30
CA LYS A 97 -13.42 8.75 0.87
C LYS A 97 -13.34 7.48 0.05
N ALA A 98 -14.16 6.52 0.45
CA ALA A 98 -14.30 5.21 -0.19
C ALA A 98 -12.96 4.54 -0.54
N PRO A 99 -12.01 4.42 0.42
CA PRO A 99 -10.74 3.79 0.13
C PRO A 99 -10.93 2.32 -0.25
N HIS A 100 -10.22 1.91 -1.29
CA HIS A 100 -10.15 0.56 -1.81
C HIS A 100 -8.69 0.13 -1.92
N GLY A 101 -8.43 -1.13 -1.59
CA GLY A 101 -7.10 -1.71 -1.59
C GLY A 101 -7.19 -3.15 -2.06
N ARG A 102 -6.19 -3.58 -2.83
CA ARG A 102 -6.07 -4.96 -3.28
C ARG A 102 -4.62 -5.41 -3.31
N ALA A 103 -4.40 -6.63 -2.85
CA ALA A 103 -3.13 -7.34 -2.88
C ALA A 103 -3.35 -8.68 -3.59
N GLY A 104 -2.74 -8.84 -4.76
CA GLY A 104 -2.78 -10.05 -5.57
C GLY A 104 -1.43 -10.74 -5.62
N TYR A 105 -1.42 -12.07 -5.48
CA TYR A 105 -0.24 -12.89 -5.69
C TYR A 105 -0.63 -14.06 -6.60
N THR A 106 0.06 -14.19 -7.73
CA THR A 106 0.03 -15.36 -8.60
C THR A 106 1.37 -16.09 -8.59
N GLU A 107 1.32 -17.42 -8.53
CA GLU A 107 2.48 -18.29 -8.71
C GLU A 107 2.28 -19.17 -9.95
N ALA A 108 3.37 -19.36 -10.70
CA ALA A 108 3.43 -20.27 -11.83
C ALA A 108 4.78 -21.01 -11.79
N PRO A 109 4.95 -22.12 -12.53
CA PRO A 109 6.25 -22.76 -12.65
C PRO A 109 7.30 -21.72 -13.06
N ARG A 110 8.38 -21.57 -12.27
CA ARG A 110 9.52 -20.67 -12.52
C ARG A 110 9.22 -19.17 -12.51
N SER A 111 7.99 -18.75 -12.17
CA SER A 111 7.65 -17.34 -12.10
C SER A 111 6.65 -17.01 -11.01
N SER A 112 6.69 -15.77 -10.56
CA SER A 112 5.67 -15.21 -9.68
C SER A 112 5.33 -13.81 -10.15
N SER A 113 4.10 -13.39 -9.88
CA SER A 113 3.65 -12.02 -10.09
C SER A 113 2.90 -11.57 -8.85
N ARG A 114 3.20 -10.38 -8.38
CA ARG A 114 2.51 -9.75 -7.26
C ARG A 114 2.08 -8.36 -7.65
N GLU A 115 0.90 -7.98 -7.20
CA GLU A 115 0.21 -6.77 -7.59
C GLU A 115 -0.39 -6.11 -6.35
N GLY A 116 -0.05 -4.85 -6.12
CA GLY A 116 -0.68 -3.99 -5.14
C GLY A 116 -1.44 -2.88 -5.85
N LEU A 117 -2.70 -2.68 -5.49
CA LEU A 117 -3.55 -1.58 -5.94
C LEU A 117 -4.07 -0.83 -4.72
N THR A 118 -4.05 0.50 -4.79
CA THR A 118 -4.74 1.40 -3.87
C THR A 118 -5.56 2.39 -4.67
N GLU A 119 -6.81 2.62 -4.26
CA GLU A 119 -7.68 3.63 -4.84
C GLU A 119 -8.40 4.42 -3.75
N VAL A 120 -8.56 5.72 -3.96
CA VAL A 120 -9.33 6.62 -3.07
C VAL A 120 -10.08 7.61 -3.95
N GLU A 121 -11.38 7.81 -3.69
CA GLU A 121 -12.19 8.78 -4.44
C GLU A 121 -11.76 10.22 -4.13
N GLU A 122 -11.60 10.54 -2.85
CA GLU A 122 -11.18 11.84 -2.35
C GLU A 122 -10.17 11.62 -1.22
N PHE A 123 -9.01 12.27 -1.32
CA PHE A 123 -7.93 12.22 -0.34
C PHE A 123 -7.56 13.64 0.08
N ASP A 124 -7.83 13.98 1.33
CA ASP A 124 -7.38 15.23 1.93
C ASP A 124 -6.31 14.93 2.97
N ALA A 125 -5.18 15.62 2.89
CA ALA A 125 -4.08 15.45 3.82
C ALA A 125 -3.75 16.77 4.50
N VAL A 126 -3.51 16.67 5.81
CA VAL A 126 -2.99 17.71 6.68
C VAL A 126 -3.84 18.98 6.59
N GLN A 127 -5.08 18.89 7.09
CA GLN A 127 -6.03 20.00 7.16
C GLN A 127 -6.29 20.67 5.79
N GLY A 128 -6.28 19.87 4.72
CA GLY A 128 -6.55 20.32 3.35
C GLY A 128 -5.37 21.04 2.67
N LEU A 129 -4.16 20.96 3.21
CA LEU A 129 -2.97 21.48 2.53
C LEU A 129 -2.69 20.74 1.21
N LEU A 130 -3.05 19.46 1.15
CA LEU A 130 -3.09 18.69 -0.09
C LEU A 130 -4.46 18.01 -0.20
N ALA A 131 -5.12 18.19 -1.33
CA ALA A 131 -6.38 17.52 -1.64
C ALA A 131 -6.28 16.89 -3.02
N ALA A 132 -6.68 15.64 -3.17
CA ALA A 132 -6.58 14.90 -4.42
C ALA A 132 -7.84 14.07 -4.68
N ASN A 133 -8.30 14.05 -5.92
CA ASN A 133 -9.47 13.26 -6.34
C ASN A 133 -9.05 12.13 -7.28
N GLY A 134 -9.72 10.99 -7.14
CA GLY A 134 -9.49 9.80 -7.97
C GLY A 134 -8.04 9.34 -7.92
N VAL A 135 -7.48 9.26 -6.72
CA VAL A 135 -6.11 8.79 -6.51
C VAL A 135 -6.09 7.29 -6.72
N ARG A 136 -5.26 6.82 -7.64
CA ARG A 136 -5.02 5.40 -7.89
C ARG A 136 -3.53 5.12 -7.98
N GLY A 137 -3.09 4.10 -7.28
CA GLY A 137 -1.74 3.60 -7.27
C GLY A 137 -1.69 2.13 -7.62
N ALA A 138 -0.78 1.73 -8.51
CA ALA A 138 -0.55 0.33 -8.81
C ALA A 138 0.95 0.01 -8.84
N LEU A 139 1.32 -1.10 -8.19
CA LEU A 139 2.64 -1.70 -8.19
C LEU A 139 2.53 -3.16 -8.59
N ARG A 140 3.22 -3.56 -9.65
CA ARG A 140 3.26 -4.97 -10.08
C ARG A 140 4.68 -5.38 -10.30
N CYS A 141 5.08 -6.43 -9.61
CA CYS A 141 6.41 -7.01 -9.73
C CYS A 141 6.28 -8.46 -10.16
N SER A 142 6.99 -8.81 -11.23
CA SER A 142 7.16 -10.19 -11.67
C SER A 142 8.59 -10.65 -11.50
N CYS A 143 8.75 -11.89 -11.07
CA CYS A 143 10.03 -12.58 -10.99
C CYS A 143 10.00 -13.78 -11.94
N SER A 144 11.09 -13.98 -12.68
CA SER A 144 11.32 -15.17 -13.48
C SER A 144 12.69 -15.76 -13.17
N SER A 145 12.75 -17.07 -12.92
CA SER A 145 14.03 -17.76 -12.71
C SER A 145 14.86 -17.89 -13.99
N GLU A 146 14.25 -17.71 -15.17
CA GLU A 146 14.96 -17.73 -16.45
C GLU A 146 15.76 -16.45 -16.68
N THR A 147 15.15 -15.29 -16.41
CA THR A 147 15.86 -14.00 -16.53
C THR A 147 16.73 -13.71 -15.32
N ARG A 148 16.42 -14.31 -14.17
CA ARG A 148 17.00 -13.99 -12.86
C ARG A 148 16.90 -12.51 -12.52
N ARG A 149 15.76 -11.90 -12.84
CA ARG A 149 15.49 -10.48 -12.59
C ARG A 149 14.11 -10.28 -12.01
N VAL A 150 13.96 -9.16 -11.31
CA VAL A 150 12.67 -8.63 -10.87
C VAL A 150 12.32 -7.48 -11.80
N GLU A 151 11.17 -7.60 -12.44
CA GLU A 151 10.63 -6.55 -13.28
C GLU A 151 9.41 -5.98 -12.56
N CYS A 152 9.57 -4.77 -12.07
CA CYS A 152 8.51 -4.02 -11.43
C CYS A 152 8.05 -2.89 -12.34
N ARG A 153 6.75 -2.64 -12.30
CA ARG A 153 6.14 -1.48 -12.91
C ARG A 153 5.34 -0.74 -11.85
N ALA A 154 5.34 0.58 -11.94
CA ALA A 154 4.60 1.42 -11.02
C ALA A 154 3.88 2.54 -11.78
N SER A 155 2.63 2.80 -11.39
CA SER A 155 1.84 3.89 -11.97
C SER A 155 0.99 4.57 -10.92
N THR A 156 0.82 5.88 -11.10
CA THR A 156 -0.09 6.69 -10.30
C THR A 156 -0.96 7.52 -11.23
N ARG A 157 -2.26 7.55 -10.92
CA ARG A 157 -3.23 8.44 -11.56
C ARG A 157 -3.89 9.29 -10.49
N ILE A 158 -4.03 10.57 -10.78
CA ILE A 158 -4.72 11.54 -9.93
C ILE A 158 -5.57 12.39 -10.87
N ALA A 159 -6.89 12.42 -10.67
CA ALA A 159 -7.81 13.12 -11.55
C ALA A 159 -7.74 14.65 -11.35
N ALA A 160 -7.61 15.08 -10.09
CA ALA A 160 -7.40 16.49 -9.74
C ALA A 160 -6.53 16.58 -8.49
N LEU A 161 -5.67 17.59 -8.43
CA LEU A 161 -4.81 17.87 -7.30
C LEU A 161 -4.92 19.35 -6.92
N LEU A 162 -5.10 19.62 -5.64
CA LEU A 162 -5.01 20.94 -5.04
C LEU A 162 -3.85 20.96 -4.03
N ILE A 163 -3.05 22.01 -4.07
CA ILE A 163 -2.05 22.32 -3.04
C ILE A 163 -2.37 23.70 -2.48
N ASN A 164 -2.56 23.79 -1.16
CA ASN A 164 -3.03 25.01 -0.48
C ASN A 164 -4.28 25.61 -1.14
N GLY A 165 -5.23 24.75 -1.54
CA GLY A 165 -6.46 25.11 -2.23
C GLY A 165 -6.29 25.58 -3.68
N GLN A 166 -5.07 25.59 -4.24
CA GLN A 166 -4.81 25.96 -5.63
C GLN A 166 -4.68 24.73 -6.51
N PRO A 167 -5.34 24.69 -7.69
CA PRO A 167 -5.22 23.57 -8.60
C PRO A 167 -3.81 23.45 -9.18
N VAL A 168 -3.31 22.22 -9.20
CA VAL A 168 -2.03 21.86 -9.79
C VAL A 168 -2.29 21.02 -11.04
N SER A 169 -1.76 21.46 -12.17
CA SER A 169 -1.83 20.67 -13.40
C SER A 169 -0.80 19.55 -13.34
N LEU A 170 -1.29 18.31 -13.51
CA LEU A 170 -0.45 17.13 -13.61
C LEU A 170 -0.29 16.73 -15.08
N PRO A 171 0.86 16.16 -15.45
CA PRO A 171 0.99 15.51 -16.75
C PRO A 171 0.04 14.31 -16.83
N GLU A 172 -0.36 13.95 -18.05
CA GLU A 172 -1.23 12.79 -18.32
C GLU A 172 -0.69 11.50 -17.70
N ASN A 173 0.63 11.30 -17.78
CA ASN A 173 1.35 10.26 -17.08
C ASN A 173 2.26 10.91 -16.03
N VAL A 174 1.98 10.67 -14.74
CA VAL A 174 2.80 11.17 -13.63
C VAL A 174 4.16 10.44 -13.64
N PRO A 175 5.29 11.13 -13.89
CA PRO A 175 6.60 10.52 -13.88
C PRO A 175 6.93 9.92 -12.51
N LEU A 176 7.80 8.92 -12.47
CA LEU A 176 8.32 8.41 -11.20
C LEU A 176 9.00 9.53 -10.40
N ASN A 177 8.72 9.57 -9.10
CA ASN A 177 9.29 10.55 -8.15
C ASN A 177 8.97 12.02 -8.51
N HIS A 178 7.81 12.28 -9.12
CA HIS A 178 7.39 13.63 -9.48
C HIS A 178 7.16 14.49 -8.24
N THR A 179 8.00 15.50 -8.02
CA THR A 179 8.01 16.29 -6.78
C THR A 179 7.37 17.66 -6.99
N LEU A 180 6.44 18.01 -6.09
CA LEU A 180 5.73 19.28 -6.06
C LEU A 180 6.03 20.00 -4.73
N PRO A 181 6.51 21.25 -4.76
CA PRO A 181 6.79 21.99 -3.55
C PRO A 181 5.51 22.45 -2.85
N ILE A 182 5.52 22.46 -1.52
CA ILE A 182 4.46 23.04 -0.69
C ILE A 182 5.07 24.19 0.09
N VAL A 183 4.61 25.39 -0.23
CA VAL A 183 5.15 26.65 0.31
C VAL A 183 4.02 27.45 0.95
N GLY A 184 4.26 27.96 2.16
CA GLY A 184 3.32 28.86 2.84
C GLY A 184 2.09 28.15 3.42
N GLY A 185 2.21 26.86 3.77
CA GLY A 185 1.16 26.16 4.51
C GLY A 185 1.16 26.54 5.98
N SER A 186 0.02 26.37 6.64
CA SER A 186 -0.10 26.47 8.10
C SER A 186 -0.90 25.30 8.62
N VAL A 187 -0.46 24.70 9.72
CA VAL A 187 -1.15 23.60 10.38
C VAL A 187 -1.51 23.98 11.80
N ARG A 188 -2.72 23.64 12.22
CA ARG A 188 -3.16 23.83 13.60
C ARG A 188 -2.74 22.65 14.44
N VAL A 189 -1.95 22.92 15.48
CA VAL A 189 -1.44 21.91 16.42
C VAL A 189 -1.92 22.24 17.82
N LYS A 190 -2.60 21.28 18.45
CA LYS A 190 -2.97 21.32 19.86
C LYS A 190 -1.78 20.88 20.70
N LEU A 191 -1.31 21.76 21.57
CA LEU A 191 -0.21 21.47 22.48
C LEU A 191 -0.72 20.60 23.65
N PRO A 192 -0.25 19.33 23.78
CA PRO A 192 -0.87 18.33 24.67
C PRO A 192 -0.80 18.64 26.17
N LEU A 193 -0.06 19.67 26.59
CA LEU A 193 0.08 20.07 28.00
C LEU A 193 -0.52 21.44 28.33
N LEU A 194 -0.77 22.26 27.31
CA LEU A 194 -1.20 23.65 27.50
C LEU A 194 -2.64 23.88 27.07
N GLY A 195 -3.24 22.91 26.37
CA GLY A 195 -4.62 23.01 25.85
C GLY A 195 -4.79 24.06 24.75
N HIS A 196 -3.75 24.83 24.43
CA HIS A 196 -3.74 25.81 23.36
C HIS A 196 -3.56 25.16 21.99
N VAL A 197 -4.25 25.72 21.01
CA VAL A 197 -4.04 25.42 19.59
C VAL A 197 -3.18 26.53 19.02
N VAL A 198 -2.13 26.16 18.28
CA VAL A 198 -1.20 27.10 17.65
C VAL A 198 -1.12 26.81 16.15
N ASP A 199 -1.04 27.88 15.38
CA ASP A 199 -0.77 27.82 13.94
C ASP A 199 0.74 27.71 13.72
N VAL A 200 1.17 26.60 13.14
CA VAL A 200 2.57 26.34 12.82
C VAL A 200 2.75 26.51 11.30
N PRO A 201 3.54 27.49 10.85
CA PRO A 201 3.88 27.61 9.44
C PRO A 201 4.74 26.41 9.05
N VAL A 202 4.36 25.76 7.95
CA VAL A 202 5.03 24.56 7.43
C VAL A 202 5.36 24.70 5.96
N GLN A 203 6.38 23.96 5.55
CA GLN A 203 6.82 23.84 4.18
C GLN A 203 7.33 22.43 3.92
N GLY A 204 7.39 22.03 2.65
CA GLY A 204 7.88 20.72 2.28
C GLY A 204 7.53 20.36 0.85
N SER A 205 7.14 19.12 0.63
CA SER A 205 6.82 18.63 -0.71
C SER A 205 5.81 17.50 -0.69
N ALA A 206 5.05 17.41 -1.78
CA ALA A 206 4.39 16.18 -2.17
C ALA A 206 5.24 15.48 -3.24
N VAL A 207 5.56 14.20 -3.03
CA VAL A 207 6.18 13.33 -4.04
C VAL A 207 5.10 12.40 -4.55
N LEU A 208 4.87 12.42 -5.86
CA LEU A 208 3.89 11.58 -6.54
C LEU A 208 4.59 10.45 -7.28
N ASN A 209 3.93 9.30 -7.37
CA ASN A 209 4.46 8.11 -8.02
C ASN A 209 5.89 7.78 -7.56
N GLU A 210 6.15 7.90 -6.26
CA GLU A 210 7.45 7.63 -5.68
C GLU A 210 7.72 6.13 -5.70
N VAL A 211 8.91 5.72 -6.12
CA VAL A 211 9.35 4.33 -5.97
C VAL A 211 10.70 4.27 -5.28
N VAL A 212 10.75 3.48 -4.21
CA VAL A 212 11.99 3.21 -3.46
C VAL A 212 12.32 1.73 -3.59
N VAL A 213 13.52 1.43 -4.08
CA VAL A 213 14.04 0.07 -4.20
C VAL A 213 15.15 -0.12 -3.20
N THR A 214 15.05 -1.15 -2.36
CA THR A 214 16.12 -1.56 -1.46
C THR A 214 16.49 -3.02 -1.68
N GLY A 215 17.75 -3.38 -1.40
CA GLY A 215 18.22 -4.76 -1.54
C GLY A 215 18.34 -5.29 -2.98
N SER A 216 18.32 -4.42 -3.99
CA SER A 216 18.58 -4.81 -5.39
C SER A 216 19.96 -5.47 -5.53
N GLY A 217 20.02 -6.62 -6.20
CA GLY A 217 21.26 -7.39 -6.33
C GLY A 217 21.65 -8.13 -5.05
N THR A 218 20.71 -8.29 -4.10
CA THR A 218 20.87 -9.13 -2.92
C THR A 218 19.83 -10.24 -2.91
N THR A 219 19.88 -11.12 -1.90
CA THR A 219 18.87 -12.18 -1.71
C THR A 219 17.56 -11.67 -1.14
N GLN A 220 17.47 -10.40 -0.73
CA GLN A 220 16.26 -9.78 -0.20
C GLN A 220 16.01 -8.48 -0.95
N GLY A 221 14.89 -8.41 -1.66
CA GLY A 221 14.51 -7.21 -2.40
C GLY A 221 13.21 -6.64 -1.86
N THR A 222 13.16 -5.32 -1.72
CA THR A 222 11.95 -4.58 -1.39
C THR A 222 11.73 -3.47 -2.40
N VAL A 223 10.48 -3.32 -2.84
CA VAL A 223 10.02 -2.21 -3.68
C VAL A 223 8.84 -1.57 -2.99
N GLU A 224 8.99 -0.31 -2.62
CA GLU A 224 7.93 0.53 -2.08
C GLU A 224 7.44 1.45 -3.19
N HIS A 225 6.13 1.52 -3.38
CA HIS A 225 5.47 2.49 -4.24
C HIS A 225 4.57 3.37 -3.41
N ASN A 226 4.78 4.68 -3.50
CA ASN A 226 3.94 5.67 -2.84
C ASN A 226 3.25 6.54 -3.88
N PRO A 227 1.94 6.31 -4.18
CA PRO A 227 1.22 7.12 -5.15
C PRO A 227 1.21 8.60 -4.78
N VAL A 228 1.00 8.87 -3.49
CA VAL A 228 1.09 10.20 -2.90
C VAL A 228 1.84 10.10 -1.58
N ARG A 229 2.96 10.84 -1.47
CA ARG A 229 3.66 11.08 -0.23
C ARG A 229 3.73 12.56 0.05
N LEU A 230 3.24 12.97 1.22
CA LEU A 230 3.33 14.34 1.71
C LEU A 230 4.30 14.41 2.87
N THR A 231 5.38 15.19 2.73
CA THR A 231 6.29 15.49 3.82
C THR A 231 6.30 16.98 4.10
N LEU A 232 5.96 17.38 5.32
CA LEU A 232 5.94 18.76 5.78
C LEU A 232 6.78 18.91 7.04
N ALA A 233 7.45 20.05 7.18
CA ALA A 233 8.13 20.43 8.40
C ALA A 233 8.02 21.94 8.64
N GLY A 234 8.03 22.33 9.90
CA GLY A 234 7.91 23.73 10.27
C GLY A 234 8.09 23.97 11.76
N GLY A 235 8.01 25.23 12.15
CA GLY A 235 8.06 25.59 13.55
C GLY A 235 7.70 27.04 13.82
N VAL A 236 7.24 27.31 15.04
CA VAL A 236 6.84 28.63 15.50
C VAL A 236 7.28 28.82 16.95
N ASN A 237 7.70 30.04 17.28
CA ASN A 237 7.99 30.39 18.67
C ASN A 237 6.71 30.86 19.35
N VAL A 238 6.26 30.13 20.38
CA VAL A 238 5.04 30.44 21.12
C VAL A 238 5.42 31.07 22.45
N ALA A 239 4.89 32.26 22.73
CA ALA A 239 5.19 32.97 23.98
C ALA A 239 4.88 32.10 25.21
N GLY A 240 5.84 32.01 26.14
CA GLY A 240 5.72 31.18 27.35
C GLY A 240 5.94 29.68 27.14
N VAL A 241 6.09 29.21 25.90
CA VAL A 241 6.37 27.81 25.57
C VAL A 241 7.76 27.68 24.94
N GLY A 242 8.07 28.48 23.93
CA GLY A 242 9.28 28.40 23.11
C GLY A 242 9.01 27.83 21.71
N LEU A 243 10.05 27.33 21.03
CA LEU A 243 9.96 26.82 19.66
C LEU A 243 9.20 25.48 19.60
N VAL A 244 8.00 25.50 19.03
CA VAL A 244 7.23 24.31 18.68
C VAL A 244 7.58 23.91 17.25
N GLY A 245 8.10 22.70 17.07
CA GLY A 245 8.40 22.11 15.76
C GLY A 245 7.39 21.05 15.39
N VAL A 246 7.13 20.89 14.10
CA VAL A 246 6.24 19.86 13.57
C VAL A 246 6.89 19.23 12.36
N LYS A 247 6.82 17.90 12.26
CA LYS A 247 7.15 17.14 11.06
C LYS A 247 6.00 16.17 10.78
N ILE A 248 5.53 16.12 9.54
CA ILE A 248 4.41 15.28 9.13
C ILE A 248 4.84 14.50 7.91
N ASP A 249 4.60 13.20 7.92
CA ASP A 249 4.78 12.30 6.76
C ASP A 249 3.48 11.50 6.59
N VAL A 250 2.82 11.64 5.45
CA VAL A 250 1.57 10.93 5.11
C VAL A 250 1.75 10.27 3.75
N ILE A 251 1.46 8.97 3.67
CA ILE A 251 1.87 8.12 2.56
C ILE A 251 0.74 7.15 2.20
N ASP A 252 0.25 7.17 0.96
CA ASP A 252 -0.40 6.02 0.32
C ASP A 252 0.70 5.05 -0.12
N HIS A 253 0.60 3.76 0.20
CA HIS A 253 1.74 2.86 0.21
C HIS A 253 1.42 1.44 -0.26
N SER A 254 2.19 0.95 -1.22
CA SER A 254 2.29 -0.46 -1.57
C SER A 254 3.71 -0.97 -1.36
N THR A 255 3.87 -2.09 -0.69
CA THR A 255 5.16 -2.77 -0.47
C THR A 255 5.14 -4.11 -1.16
N TRP A 256 6.16 -4.36 -1.97
CA TRP A 256 6.51 -5.69 -2.42
C TRP A 256 7.81 -6.10 -1.73
N GLU A 257 7.85 -7.29 -1.14
CA GLU A 257 9.05 -7.85 -0.52
C GLU A 257 9.26 -9.27 -0.97
N THR A 258 10.51 -9.70 -1.11
CA THR A 258 10.78 -11.09 -1.46
C THR A 258 12.15 -11.54 -0.96
N THR A 259 12.23 -12.83 -0.67
CA THR A 259 13.50 -13.52 -0.40
C THR A 259 13.77 -14.53 -1.49
N TYR A 260 15.02 -14.58 -1.94
CA TYR A 260 15.51 -15.43 -3.01
C TYR A 260 16.54 -16.43 -2.52
N SER A 261 16.73 -17.51 -3.28
CA SER A 261 17.86 -18.44 -3.13
C SER A 261 19.20 -17.82 -3.57
N ALA A 262 19.17 -16.78 -4.40
CA ALA A 262 20.34 -16.10 -4.96
C ALA A 262 20.08 -14.60 -5.16
N ALA A 263 21.10 -13.82 -5.49
CA ALA A 263 20.96 -12.38 -5.73
C ALA A 263 20.23 -12.08 -7.05
N TYR A 264 19.19 -11.25 -7.02
CA TYR A 264 18.41 -10.82 -8.19
C TYR A 264 18.46 -9.28 -8.30
N PRO A 265 18.85 -8.69 -9.44
CA PRO A 265 18.67 -7.26 -9.67
C PRO A 265 17.19 -6.92 -9.84
N VAL A 266 16.81 -5.76 -9.32
CA VAL A 266 15.46 -5.19 -9.43
C VAL A 266 15.48 -4.04 -10.42
N ALA A 267 14.62 -4.10 -11.43
CA ALA A 267 14.34 -3.02 -12.36
C ALA A 267 12.93 -2.50 -12.14
N VAL A 268 12.76 -1.18 -12.11
CA VAL A 268 11.45 -0.52 -12.01
C VAL A 268 11.28 0.38 -13.21
N GLU A 269 10.18 0.19 -13.94
CA GLU A 269 9.79 1.04 -15.06
C GLU A 269 8.49 1.79 -14.73
N PRO A 270 8.33 3.05 -15.19
CA PRO A 270 7.01 3.66 -15.20
C PRO A 270 6.10 2.88 -16.15
N SER A 271 4.82 2.77 -15.80
CA SER A 271 3.79 2.24 -16.70
C SER A 271 2.68 3.25 -16.95
N ALA A 272 2.03 3.14 -18.10
CA ALA A 272 0.80 3.88 -18.34
C ALA A 272 -0.29 3.39 -17.37
N PRO A 273 -1.11 4.28 -16.80
CA PRO A 273 -2.22 3.89 -15.90
C PRO A 273 -3.25 2.96 -16.55
N GLU A 274 -3.34 2.97 -17.89
CA GLU A 274 -4.32 2.18 -18.65
C GLU A 274 -3.89 0.72 -18.86
N ASP A 275 -2.60 0.38 -18.73
CA ASP A 275 -2.11 -1.00 -18.94
C ASP A 275 -2.58 -1.99 -17.84
N TRP A 276 -3.40 -1.53 -16.88
CA TRP A 276 -3.69 -2.19 -15.60
C TRP A 276 -5.18 -2.29 -15.28
N LEU A 277 -6.04 -1.67 -16.09
CA LEU A 277 -7.50 -1.67 -15.97
C LEU A 277 -8.13 -2.56 -17.05
#